data_AF-A0A954N1K2-F1
#
_entry.id   AF-A0A954N1K2-F1
#
_cell.length_a   1.000
_cell.length_b   1.000
_cell.length_c   1.000
_cell.angle_alpha   90.00
_cell.angle_beta   90.00
_cell.angle_gamma   90.00
#
_symmetry.space_group_name_H-M   'P 1'
#
loop_
_entity.id
_entity.type
_entity.pdbx_description
1 polymer ?
#
loop_
_entity_poly.entity_id
_entity_poly.type
_entity_poly.pdbx_seq_one_letter_code
_entity_poly.pdbx_strand_id
1 'polypeptide(L)'
;AGGIHARRFNAAGVPQGPDFQVNSTTTAEQISSTRVAMDADGKFVIVWQTFGQDGDHSLGIYAQHYDTAGIAQGTEFHVNTFTTDEQRHPSVGMDADGDFVITWEDIGQGGIYAQRYHTSQFDDLGVWRAGKFYLDSNQSDDWSGSIDDTLNYFGSTTDKPLVGDWNGDGYSDI
;
A
#
# COMPACT_ATOMS: atom_id res chain seq x y z
N ALA A 1 8.53 7.59 26.16
CA ALA A 1 7.70 7.04 25.07
C ALA A 1 7.78 8.01 23.90
N GLY A 2 8.26 7.53 22.76
CA GLY A 2 8.32 8.28 21.50
C GLY A 2 7.07 8.03 20.68
N GLY A 3 6.64 9.03 19.92
CA GLY A 3 5.57 8.92 18.93
C GLY A 3 5.94 9.71 17.69
N ILE A 4 5.55 9.20 16.52
CA ILE A 4 5.56 9.97 15.29
C ILE A 4 4.25 10.74 15.26
N HIS A 5 4.36 12.07 15.26
CA HIS A 5 3.22 12.96 15.20
C HIS A 5 3.22 13.73 13.89
N ALA A 6 2.03 13.96 13.35
CA ALA A 6 1.82 14.74 12.15
C ALA A 6 0.78 15.83 12.40
N ARG A 7 0.88 16.91 11.62
CA ARG A 7 -0.12 17.97 11.59
C ARG A 7 -0.37 18.37 10.15
N ARG A 8 -1.65 18.48 9.79
CA ARG A 8 -2.07 18.88 8.45
C ARG A 8 -2.22 20.39 8.38
N PHE A 9 -1.85 20.97 7.24
CA PHE A 9 -2.01 22.38 6.93
C PHE A 9 -2.68 22.51 5.57
N ASN A 10 -3.53 23.52 5.38
CA ASN A 10 -4.03 23.86 4.04
C ASN A 10 -2.97 24.67 3.26
N ALA A 11 -3.26 25.00 1.99
CA ALA A 11 -2.35 25.76 1.13
C ALA A 11 -1.99 27.16 1.67
N ALA A 12 -2.80 27.72 2.58
CA ALA A 12 -2.52 28.98 3.25
C ALA A 12 -1.67 28.82 4.53
N GLY A 13 -1.20 27.61 4.85
CA GLY A 13 -0.46 27.30 6.07
C GLY A 13 -1.32 27.29 7.33
N VAL A 14 -2.65 27.20 7.20
CA VAL A 14 -3.56 27.13 8.35
C VAL A 14 -3.70 25.67 8.79
N PRO A 15 -3.46 25.36 10.08
CA PRO A 15 -3.57 24.00 10.57
C PRO A 15 -5.00 23.47 10.46
N GLN A 16 -5.13 22.25 9.95
CA GLN A 16 -6.40 21.52 9.79
C GLN A 16 -6.66 20.60 10.99
N GLY A 17 -6.49 21.14 12.21
CA GLY A 17 -6.65 20.41 13.46
C GLY A 17 -5.42 20.41 14.37
N PRO A 18 -5.50 19.68 15.50
CA PRO A 18 -4.34 19.41 16.36
C PRO A 18 -3.38 18.41 15.72
N ASP A 19 -2.24 18.20 16.38
CA ASP A 19 -1.34 17.11 16.02
C ASP A 19 -2.03 15.76 16.29
N PHE A 20 -1.81 14.79 15.41
CA PHE A 20 -2.28 13.42 15.58
C PHE A 20 -1.10 12.45 15.54
N GLN A 21 -1.24 11.32 16.23
CA GLN A 21 -0.22 10.28 16.25
C GLN A 21 -0.37 9.38 15.03
N VAL A 22 0.76 9.07 14.38
CA VAL A 22 0.83 8.31 13.13
C VAL A 22 0.92 6.81 13.39
N ASN A 23 1.88 6.42 14.23
CA ASN A 23 2.16 5.01 14.54
C ASN A 23 1.30 4.51 15.71
N SER A 24 0.89 3.24 15.67
CA SER A 24 0.24 2.59 16.82
C SER A 24 1.24 2.01 17.82
N THR A 25 2.41 1.57 17.36
CA THR A 25 3.43 0.96 18.21
C THR A 25 4.38 2.00 18.83
N THR A 26 4.28 2.23 20.14
CA THR A 26 5.08 3.24 20.88
C THR A 26 6.14 2.68 21.81
N THR A 27 6.23 1.35 21.91
CA THR A 27 7.15 0.62 22.79
C THR A 27 8.55 0.46 22.20
N ALA A 28 8.71 0.65 20.89
CA ALA A 28 9.98 0.64 20.16
C ALA A 28 10.64 2.03 20.13
N GLU A 29 11.97 2.08 20.02
CA GLU A 29 12.66 3.32 19.68
C GLU A 29 12.38 3.67 18.21
N GLN A 30 11.63 4.75 17.99
CA GLN A 30 11.36 5.27 16.65
C GLN A 30 12.51 6.20 16.26
N ILE A 31 13.26 5.84 15.21
CA ILE A 31 14.53 6.49 14.92
C ILE A 31 14.40 7.41 13.72
N SER A 32 14.41 8.73 13.98
CA SER A 32 14.92 9.88 13.18
C SER A 32 14.68 10.03 11.66
N SER A 33 14.11 9.08 10.92
CA SER A 33 14.03 9.11 9.44
C SER A 33 12.61 9.06 8.88
N THR A 34 11.68 9.81 9.48
CA THR A 34 10.32 9.93 8.93
C THR A 34 10.35 10.67 7.59
N ARG A 35 9.56 10.20 6.62
CA ARG A 35 9.30 10.86 5.33
C ARG A 35 7.81 10.84 5.03
N VAL A 36 7.38 11.77 4.19
CA VAL A 36 5.99 11.90 3.73
C VAL A 36 5.96 12.18 2.23
N ALA A 37 5.03 11.56 1.52
CA ALA A 37 4.65 11.92 0.16
C ALA A 37 3.14 12.11 0.10
N MET A 38 2.67 12.94 -0.83
CA MET A 38 1.29 13.34 -0.96
C MET A 38 0.93 13.48 -2.44
N ASP A 39 -0.27 13.02 -2.81
CA ASP A 39 -0.81 13.19 -4.16
C ASP A 39 -1.39 14.61 -4.36
N ALA A 40 -1.94 14.87 -5.55
CA ALA A 40 -2.51 16.19 -5.86
C ALA A 40 -3.81 16.49 -5.10
N ASP A 41 -4.55 15.45 -4.67
CA ASP A 41 -5.82 15.57 -3.95
C ASP A 41 -5.64 15.67 -2.43
N GLY A 42 -4.44 15.38 -1.95
CA GLY A 42 -4.05 15.45 -0.55
C GLY A 42 -4.12 14.11 0.20
N LYS A 43 -4.22 12.96 -0.48
CA LYS A 43 -3.92 11.66 0.15
C LYS A 43 -2.42 11.58 0.38
N PHE A 44 -2.00 10.92 1.44
CA PHE A 44 -0.59 10.92 1.82
C PHE A 44 -0.18 9.64 2.52
N VAL A 45 1.09 9.29 2.36
CA VAL A 45 1.73 8.18 3.06
C VAL A 45 2.87 8.73 3.90
N ILE A 46 2.97 8.23 5.13
CA ILE A 46 4.08 8.51 6.03
C ILE A 46 4.85 7.22 6.21
N VAL A 47 6.17 7.26 6.00
CA VAL A 47 7.08 6.14 6.20
C VAL A 47 8.12 6.49 7.26
N TRP A 48 8.50 5.51 8.06
CA TRP A 48 9.49 5.66 9.11
C TRP A 48 10.30 4.37 9.32
N GLN A 49 11.38 4.49 10.06
CA GLN A 49 12.16 3.34 10.54
C GLN A 49 11.96 3.20 12.06
N THR A 50 11.92 1.97 12.54
CA THR A 50 11.61 1.63 13.94
C THR A 50 12.47 0.46 14.39
N PHE A 51 12.91 0.46 15.64
CA PHE A 51 13.74 -0.61 16.19
C PHE A 51 12.88 -1.71 16.84
N GLY A 52 12.95 -2.93 16.33
CA GLY A 52 12.37 -4.14 16.90
C GLY A 52 10.85 -4.21 16.95
N GLN A 53 10.17 -3.53 16.02
CA GLN A 53 8.72 -3.69 15.80
C GLN A 53 8.39 -4.95 15.00
N ASP A 54 9.35 -5.46 14.24
CA ASP A 54 9.24 -6.67 13.41
C ASP A 54 9.61 -7.96 14.16
N GLY A 55 10.00 -7.84 15.44
CA GLY A 55 10.40 -8.96 16.29
C GLY A 55 11.88 -9.32 16.21
N ASP A 56 12.66 -8.68 15.34
CA ASP A 56 14.11 -8.73 15.37
C ASP A 56 14.67 -7.64 16.31
N HIS A 57 15.92 -7.73 16.74
CA HIS A 57 16.60 -6.65 17.47
C HIS A 57 17.31 -5.70 16.49
N SER A 58 16.61 -5.31 15.42
CA SER A 58 17.14 -4.50 14.31
C SER A 58 16.13 -3.44 13.85
N LEU A 59 16.46 -2.69 12.80
CA LEU A 59 15.60 -1.64 12.24
C LEU A 59 14.73 -2.20 11.12
N GLY A 60 13.43 -1.96 11.20
CA GLY A 60 12.47 -2.22 10.12
C GLY A 60 11.85 -0.92 9.59
N ILE A 61 11.29 -0.98 8.38
CA ILE A 61 10.64 0.13 7.69
C ILE A 61 9.13 -0.05 7.72
N TYR A 62 8.42 0.92 8.28
CA TYR A 62 6.97 0.89 8.42
C TYR A 62 6.33 2.10 7.78
N ALA A 63 5.09 1.94 7.36
CA ALA A 63 4.31 3.01 6.78
C ALA A 63 2.85 3.00 7.21
N GLN A 64 2.19 4.14 7.02
CA GLN A 64 0.74 4.31 7.16
C GLN A 64 0.25 5.27 6.08
N HIS A 65 -0.86 4.90 5.44
CA HIS A 65 -1.52 5.64 4.37
C HIS A 65 -2.77 6.34 4.91
N TYR A 66 -3.06 7.53 4.41
CA TYR A 66 -4.16 8.38 4.82
C TYR A 66 -4.89 8.97 3.63
N ASP A 67 -6.22 9.10 3.76
CA ASP A 67 -7.02 9.83 2.80
C ASP A 67 -6.86 11.35 2.92
N THR A 68 -7.57 12.08 2.05
CA THR A 68 -7.59 13.55 2.02
C THR A 68 -8.20 14.18 3.28
N ALA A 69 -8.92 13.43 4.11
CA ALA A 69 -9.42 13.88 5.41
C ALA A 69 -8.40 13.61 6.54
N GLY A 70 -7.31 12.88 6.26
CA GLY A 70 -6.34 12.45 7.26
C GLY A 70 -6.81 11.24 8.06
N ILE A 71 -7.76 10.47 7.53
CA ILE A 71 -8.18 9.19 8.11
C ILE A 71 -7.28 8.10 7.56
N ALA A 72 -6.73 7.29 8.47
CA ALA A 72 -5.88 6.17 8.13
C ALA A 72 -6.64 5.15 7.26
N GLN A 73 -6.03 4.74 6.16
CA GLN A 73 -6.54 3.73 5.25
C GLN A 73 -5.94 2.38 5.63
N GLY A 74 -6.56 1.72 6.60
CA GLY A 74 -6.07 0.47 7.19
C GLY A 74 -5.13 0.69 8.38
N THR A 75 -4.36 -0.35 8.71
CA THR A 75 -3.40 -0.33 9.82
C THR A 75 -2.01 0.08 9.34
N GLU A 76 -1.11 0.42 10.28
CA GLU A 76 0.32 0.50 9.96
C GLU A 76 0.79 -0.84 9.38
N PHE A 77 1.70 -0.80 8.41
CA PHE A 77 2.19 -1.99 7.73
C PHE A 77 3.70 -1.98 7.58
N HIS A 78 4.29 -3.18 7.54
CA HIS A 78 5.72 -3.42 7.36
C HIS A 78 6.06 -3.39 5.87
N VAL A 79 7.06 -2.61 5.48
CA VAL A 79 7.46 -2.38 4.09
C VAL A 79 8.49 -3.43 3.65
N ASN A 80 9.57 -3.61 4.40
CA ASN A 80 10.57 -4.61 4.05
C ASN A 80 10.07 -6.03 4.35
N THR A 81 10.38 -6.97 3.47
CA THR A 81 10.10 -8.40 3.65
C THR A 81 11.28 -9.15 4.25
N PHE A 82 12.49 -8.62 4.09
CA PHE A 82 13.70 -9.13 4.71
C PHE A 82 13.92 -8.40 6.02
N THR A 83 14.07 -9.14 7.11
CA THR A 83 14.11 -8.60 8.47
C THR A 83 15.43 -8.91 9.20
N THR A 84 16.41 -9.49 8.49
CA THR A 84 17.73 -9.74 9.08
C THR A 84 18.59 -8.50 8.91
N ASP A 85 19.32 -8.13 9.95
CA ASP A 85 20.10 -6.88 10.01
C ASP A 85 19.23 -5.64 9.78
N GLU A 86 19.84 -4.46 9.61
CA GLU A 86 19.13 -3.19 9.55
C GLU A 86 18.54 -2.88 8.18
N GLN A 87 17.28 -2.46 8.17
CA GLN A 87 16.67 -1.71 7.08
C GLN A 87 16.48 -0.26 7.51
N ARG A 88 17.07 0.67 6.76
CA ARG A 88 17.19 2.07 7.20
C ARG A 88 17.05 3.09 6.07
N HIS A 89 16.95 4.35 6.47
CA HIS A 89 16.89 5.51 5.57
C HIS A 89 15.78 5.42 4.51
N PRO A 90 14.51 5.25 4.92
CA PRO A 90 13.44 5.17 3.96
C PRO A 90 13.26 6.49 3.20
N SER A 91 12.80 6.37 1.96
CA SER A 91 12.31 7.45 1.13
C SER A 91 11.01 7.03 0.46
N VAL A 92 10.13 7.97 0.18
CA VAL A 92 8.84 7.70 -0.48
C VAL A 92 8.53 8.76 -1.51
N GLY A 93 8.03 8.32 -2.66
CA GLY A 93 7.44 9.17 -3.69
C GLY A 93 6.05 8.66 -4.04
N MET A 94 5.14 9.57 -4.33
CA MET A 94 3.74 9.29 -4.69
C MET A 94 3.41 10.04 -5.97
N ASP A 95 2.67 9.41 -6.88
CA ASP A 95 2.17 10.04 -8.09
C ASP A 95 0.83 10.76 -7.88
N ALA A 96 0.24 11.27 -8.95
CA ALA A 96 -1.00 12.04 -8.88
C ALA A 96 -2.25 11.17 -8.66
N ASP A 97 -2.18 9.87 -9.00
CA ASP A 97 -3.29 8.93 -8.84
C ASP A 97 -3.30 8.33 -7.41
N GLY A 98 -2.17 8.45 -6.70
CA GLY A 98 -1.98 8.04 -5.32
C GLY A 98 -1.05 6.83 -5.18
N ASP A 99 -0.59 6.25 -6.29
CA ASP A 99 0.37 5.15 -6.27
C ASP A 99 1.70 5.64 -5.72
N PHE A 100 2.40 4.80 -4.98
CA PHE A 100 3.62 5.21 -4.29
C PHE A 100 4.70 4.15 -4.31
N VAL A 101 5.96 4.60 -4.29
CA VAL A 101 7.14 3.75 -4.18
C VAL A 101 7.88 4.14 -2.92
N ILE A 102 8.16 3.15 -2.07
CA ILE A 102 9.02 3.29 -0.90
C ILE A 102 10.35 2.63 -1.22
N THR A 103 11.46 3.33 -0.95
CA THR A 103 12.82 2.80 -1.08
C THR A 103 13.53 2.80 0.26
N TRP A 104 14.43 1.84 0.50
CA TRP A 104 15.24 1.77 1.71
C TRP A 104 16.61 1.16 1.44
N GLU A 105 17.56 1.41 2.34
CA GLU A 105 18.84 0.72 2.41
C GLU A 105 18.67 -0.58 3.20
N ASP A 106 19.11 -1.70 2.64
CA ASP A 106 19.14 -3.01 3.31
C ASP A 106 20.59 -3.43 3.56
N ILE A 107 20.97 -3.52 4.83
CA ILE A 107 22.34 -3.84 5.25
C ILE A 107 22.65 -5.31 5.11
N GLY A 108 21.70 -6.19 5.45
CA GLY A 108 21.92 -7.64 5.41
C GLY A 108 22.05 -8.17 3.98
N GLN A 109 21.32 -7.58 3.04
CA GLN A 109 21.40 -7.94 1.63
C GLN A 109 22.39 -7.07 0.82
N GLY A 110 22.76 -5.89 1.34
CA GLY A 110 23.76 -5.01 0.74
C GLY A 110 23.28 -4.27 -0.51
N GLY A 111 22.29 -3.39 -0.36
CA GLY A 111 21.80 -2.59 -1.49
C GLY A 111 20.68 -1.61 -1.16
N ILE A 112 20.14 -0.99 -2.22
CA ILE A 112 18.92 -0.17 -2.15
C ILE A 112 17.78 -0.98 -2.73
N TYR A 113 16.70 -1.07 -1.97
CA TYR A 113 15.51 -1.83 -2.29
C TYR A 113 14.31 -0.91 -2.45
N ALA A 114 13.28 -1.39 -3.13
CA ALA A 114 12.04 -0.66 -3.34
C ALA A 114 10.83 -1.59 -3.31
N GLN A 115 9.71 -1.07 -2.80
CA GLN A 115 8.39 -1.64 -2.99
C GLN A 115 7.48 -0.58 -3.59
N ARG A 116 6.74 -0.98 -4.62
CA ARG A 116 5.69 -0.18 -5.25
C ARG A 116 4.34 -0.63 -4.71
N TYR A 117 3.48 0.34 -4.45
CA TYR A 117 2.12 0.17 -3.96
C TYR A 117 1.18 0.92 -4.90
N HIS A 118 0.10 0.24 -5.24
CA HIS A 118 -0.94 0.79 -6.10
C HIS A 118 -2.17 1.09 -5.25
N THR A 119 -2.81 2.22 -5.51
CA THR A 119 -4.06 2.65 -4.88
C THR A 119 -5.28 2.19 -5.63
N SER A 120 -5.11 1.73 -6.88
CA SER A 120 -6.11 0.95 -7.58
C SER A 120 -6.25 -0.41 -6.92
N GLN A 121 -7.46 -0.72 -6.44
CA GLN A 121 -7.88 -2.07 -6.06
C GLN A 121 -8.00 -3.03 -7.26
N PHE A 122 -7.44 -2.68 -8.41
CA PHE A 122 -7.61 -3.47 -9.62
C PHE A 122 -6.46 -4.44 -9.74
N ASP A 123 -6.70 -5.63 -9.22
CA ASP A 123 -6.73 -6.84 -10.05
C ASP A 123 -7.86 -7.73 -9.53
N ASP A 124 -8.91 -7.93 -10.33
CA ASP A 124 -9.90 -8.96 -10.05
C ASP A 124 -9.24 -10.31 -10.37
N LEU A 125 -8.91 -11.11 -9.35
CA LEU A 125 -8.44 -12.48 -9.56
C LEU A 125 -9.55 -13.30 -10.23
N GLY A 126 -9.34 -13.62 -11.51
CA GLY A 126 -10.25 -14.39 -12.34
C GLY A 126 -9.73 -15.79 -12.64
N VAL A 127 -10.41 -16.85 -12.21
CA VAL A 127 -10.08 -18.23 -12.62
C VAL A 127 -10.98 -18.65 -13.80
N TRP A 128 -10.38 -19.10 -14.91
CA TRP A 128 -11.12 -19.79 -15.96
C TRP A 128 -11.18 -21.30 -15.70
N ARG A 129 -12.38 -21.87 -15.67
CA ARG A 129 -12.58 -23.32 -15.55
C ARG A 129 -13.85 -23.77 -16.26
N ALA A 130 -13.71 -24.74 -17.17
CA ALA A 130 -14.84 -25.38 -17.86
C ALA A 130 -15.80 -24.40 -18.57
N GLY A 131 -15.24 -23.36 -19.22
CA GLY A 131 -16.03 -22.36 -19.94
C GLY A 131 -16.68 -21.29 -19.04
N LYS A 132 -16.21 -21.16 -17.80
CA LYS A 132 -16.71 -20.18 -16.84
C LYS A 132 -15.55 -19.38 -16.27
N PHE A 133 -15.79 -18.08 -16.09
CA PHE A 133 -14.91 -17.22 -15.31
C PHE A 133 -15.49 -17.08 -13.90
N TYR A 134 -14.63 -17.29 -12.92
CA TYR A 134 -14.89 -17.08 -11.51
C TYR A 134 -14.11 -15.83 -11.13
N LEU A 135 -14.80 -14.71 -10.94
CA LEU A 135 -14.20 -13.42 -10.60
C LEU A 135 -14.43 -13.16 -9.12
N ASP A 136 -13.34 -12.96 -8.37
CA ASP A 136 -13.42 -12.41 -7.02
C ASP A 136 -13.93 -10.97 -7.13
N SER A 137 -15.20 -10.75 -6.75
CA SER A 137 -15.87 -9.45 -6.94
C SER A 137 -15.95 -8.65 -5.64
N ASN A 138 -15.64 -9.28 -4.50
CA ASN A 138 -15.59 -8.62 -3.20
C ASN A 138 -14.16 -8.41 -2.70
N GLN A 139 -13.15 -8.82 -3.48
CA GLN A 139 -11.73 -8.67 -3.18
C GLN A 139 -11.33 -9.37 -1.88
N SER A 140 -11.87 -10.58 -1.67
CA SER A 140 -11.59 -11.36 -0.47
C SER A 140 -10.44 -12.35 -0.62
N ASP A 141 -9.85 -12.44 -1.81
CA ASP A 141 -8.84 -13.43 -2.21
C ASP A 141 -9.32 -14.89 -2.03
N ASP A 142 -10.63 -15.11 -1.90
CA ASP A 142 -11.27 -16.42 -1.77
C ASP A 142 -12.59 -16.46 -2.55
N TRP A 143 -12.97 -17.64 -3.04
CA TRP A 143 -14.30 -17.82 -3.60
C TRP A 143 -15.30 -18.03 -2.46
N SER A 144 -15.95 -16.96 -2.01
CA SER A 144 -17.02 -17.00 -1.00
C SER A 144 -18.41 -17.21 -1.60
N GLY A 145 -18.51 -17.35 -2.93
CA GLY A 145 -19.72 -17.77 -3.64
C GLY A 145 -20.43 -16.63 -4.35
N SER A 146 -21.42 -16.95 -5.18
CA SER A 146 -21.98 -16.02 -6.19
C SER A 146 -22.79 -14.82 -5.66
N ILE A 147 -22.84 -14.63 -4.34
CA ILE A 147 -23.41 -13.43 -3.69
C ILE A 147 -22.33 -12.35 -3.57
N ASP A 148 -21.11 -12.80 -3.32
CA ASP A 148 -19.94 -12.00 -3.07
C ASP A 148 -19.01 -11.97 -4.30
N ASP A 149 -19.03 -13.04 -5.09
CA ASP A 149 -18.25 -13.23 -6.30
C ASP A 149 -19.13 -13.31 -7.56
N THR A 150 -18.51 -13.16 -8.73
CA THR A 150 -19.22 -13.26 -10.00
C THR A 150 -18.84 -14.53 -10.77
N LEU A 151 -19.85 -15.36 -11.08
CA LEU A 151 -19.72 -16.46 -12.03
C LEU A 151 -20.30 -16.06 -13.37
N ASN A 152 -19.44 -15.89 -14.38
CA ASN A 152 -19.89 -15.59 -15.74
C ASN A 152 -19.69 -16.78 -16.68
N TYR A 153 -20.64 -16.92 -17.61
CA TYR A 153 -20.57 -17.85 -18.73
C TYR A 153 -20.20 -17.04 -19.97
N PHE A 154 -19.04 -17.34 -20.55
CA PHE A 154 -18.58 -16.73 -21.81
C PHE A 154 -18.29 -17.84 -22.85
N GLY A 155 -18.43 -17.54 -24.13
CA GLY A 155 -18.21 -18.48 -25.24
C GLY A 155 -19.44 -18.81 -26.09
N SER A 156 -20.53 -18.04 -26.00
CA SER A 156 -21.59 -18.07 -27.00
C SER A 156 -21.09 -17.51 -28.33
N THR A 157 -21.65 -17.98 -29.45
CA THR A 157 -21.38 -17.44 -30.79
C THR A 157 -21.71 -15.94 -30.95
N THR A 158 -22.41 -15.36 -29.98
CA THR A 158 -22.74 -13.92 -29.92
C THR A 158 -21.83 -13.11 -29.01
N ASP A 159 -20.92 -13.75 -28.26
CA ASP A 159 -20.08 -13.07 -27.29
C ASP A 159 -18.97 -12.29 -27.99
N LYS A 160 -18.64 -11.13 -27.42
CA LYS A 160 -17.52 -10.29 -27.84
C LYS A 160 -16.39 -10.48 -26.82
N PRO A 161 -15.13 -10.61 -27.25
CA PRO A 161 -14.02 -10.71 -26.30
C PRO A 161 -13.99 -9.47 -25.40
N LEU A 162 -13.88 -9.68 -24.10
CA LEU A 162 -13.62 -8.63 -23.12
C LEU A 162 -12.10 -8.47 -23.05
N VAL A 163 -11.60 -7.39 -23.64
CA VAL A 163 -10.19 -6.99 -23.50
C VAL A 163 -10.01 -6.25 -22.18
N GLY A 164 -8.92 -6.53 -21.46
CA GLY A 164 -8.62 -5.96 -20.15
C GLY A 164 -7.12 -6.03 -19.85
N ASP A 165 -6.62 -5.14 -19.01
CA ASP A 165 -5.23 -5.18 -18.54
C ASP A 165 -5.15 -6.13 -17.34
N TRP A 166 -5.04 -7.42 -17.64
CA TRP A 166 -5.08 -8.48 -16.62
C TRP A 166 -3.75 -8.67 -15.90
N ASN A 167 -2.70 -7.94 -16.27
CA ASN A 167 -1.35 -8.09 -15.73
C ASN A 167 -0.77 -6.76 -15.16
N GLY A 168 -1.52 -5.66 -15.25
CA GLY A 168 -1.17 -4.35 -14.71
C GLY A 168 -0.07 -3.63 -15.49
N ASP A 169 0.18 -3.97 -16.75
CA ASP A 169 1.25 -3.40 -17.57
C ASP A 169 0.83 -2.13 -18.35
N GLY A 170 -0.44 -1.74 -18.22
CA GLY A 170 -1.03 -0.59 -18.89
C GLY A 170 -1.51 -0.87 -20.32
N TYR A 171 -1.47 -2.12 -20.79
CA TYR A 171 -1.96 -2.54 -22.09
C TYR A 171 -3.14 -3.51 -21.94
N SER A 172 -4.13 -3.38 -22.84
CA SER A 172 -5.22 -4.35 -22.88
C SER A 172 -4.76 -5.66 -23.51
N ASP A 173 -4.81 -6.73 -22.74
CA ASP A 173 -4.55 -8.10 -23.16
C ASP A 173 -5.84 -8.84 -23.56
N ILE A 174 -5.67 -9.94 -24.30
CA ILE A 174 -6.73 -10.85 -24.75
C ILE A 174 -6.69 -12.20 -24.03
#